data_AF-A0A2K3PIU9-F1
#
_entry.id   AF-A0A2K3PIU9-F1
#
_cell.length_a   1.000
_cell.length_b   1.000
_cell.length_c   1.000
_cell.angle_alpha   90.00
_cell.angle_beta   90.00
_cell.angle_gamma   90.00
#
_symmetry.space_group_name_H-M   'P 1'
#
loop_
_entity.id
_entity.type
_entity.pdbx_description
1 polymer ?
#
loop_
_entity_poly.entity_id
_entity_poly.type
_entity_poly.pdbx_seq_one_letter_code
_entity_poly.pdbx_strand_id
1 'polypeptide(L)'
;MSGQLEIRPNNRVFQSKIGDDASISMSVSRQLLPKWSAEELILATGAKGVTRLQHQLKLRSAYSGVPGKHRTRDDIGEPLATSYHSKFMGTVDYIWHSEELIPIRVLETLPVDVLRRTRGLPNEKWGSDHLAIVCELAFAKRDESSDSCDLP
;
A
#
# COMPACT_ATOMS: atom_id res chain seq x y z
N MET A 1 0.86 -6.91 7.94
CA MET A 1 -0.01 -7.56 6.95
C MET A 1 -0.78 -6.45 6.28
N SER A 2 -0.62 -6.25 4.97
CA SER A 2 -1.23 -5.12 4.27
C SER A 2 -2.76 -5.27 4.25
N GLY A 3 -3.51 -4.23 4.65
CA GLY A 3 -4.98 -4.20 4.74
C GLY A 3 -5.72 -4.27 3.40
N GLN A 4 -5.19 -5.00 2.43
CA GLN A 4 -5.72 -5.12 1.08
C GLN A 4 -7.02 -5.92 1.09
N LEU A 5 -8.15 -5.22 1.07
CA LEU A 5 -9.47 -5.79 0.86
C LEU A 5 -9.70 -5.97 -0.66
N GLU A 6 -9.42 -7.17 -1.17
CA GLU A 6 -9.92 -7.55 -2.50
C GLU A 6 -11.45 -7.49 -2.50
N ILE A 7 -12.00 -6.50 -3.21
CA ILE A 7 -13.44 -6.45 -3.46
C ILE A 7 -13.76 -7.57 -4.44
N ARG A 8 -14.43 -8.62 -3.96
CA ARG A 8 -14.98 -9.66 -4.84
C ARG A 8 -15.86 -8.99 -5.89
N PRO A 9 -15.65 -9.23 -7.20
CA PRO A 9 -16.52 -8.67 -8.22
C PRO A 9 -17.94 -9.17 -7.96
N ASN A 10 -18.86 -8.24 -7.74
CA ASN A 10 -20.27 -8.57 -7.66
C ASN A 10 -20.68 -9.08 -9.04
N ASN A 11 -21.12 -10.33 -9.15
CA ASN A 11 -21.62 -10.95 -10.38
C ASN A 11 -22.85 -10.18 -10.88
N ARG A 12 -22.63 -9.04 -11.53
CA ARG A 12 -23.62 -8.41 -12.38
C ARG A 12 -23.42 -8.96 -13.78
N VAL A 13 -24.08 -10.08 -14.04
CA VAL A 13 -24.24 -10.64 -15.37
C VAL A 13 -24.96 -9.58 -16.21
N PHE A 14 -24.22 -8.91 -17.10
CA PHE A 14 -24.84 -8.23 -18.23
C PHE A 14 -25.32 -9.33 -19.18
N GLN A 15 -26.63 -9.64 -19.14
CA GLN A 15 -27.25 -10.50 -20.14
C GLN A 15 -27.38 -9.72 -21.45
N SER A 16 -26.43 -9.87 -22.37
CA SER A 16 -26.71 -9.66 -23.79
C SER A 16 -27.32 -10.94 -24.34
N LYS A 17 -28.57 -10.87 -24.81
CA LYS A 17 -29.25 -11.99 -25.46
C LYS A 17 -28.68 -12.19 -26.87
N ILE A 18 -27.78 -13.16 -27.04
CA ILE A 18 -27.50 -13.82 -28.32
C ILE A 18 -27.32 -15.31 -28.01
N GLY A 19 -28.00 -16.16 -28.79
CA GLY A 19 -28.27 -17.56 -28.49
C GLY A 19 -27.14 -18.55 -28.76
N ASP A 20 -27.34 -19.72 -28.15
CA ASP A 20 -26.90 -21.08 -28.44
C ASP A 20 -25.40 -21.46 -28.41
N ASP A 21 -25.19 -22.56 -27.66
CA ASP A 21 -24.09 -23.54 -27.66
C ASP A 21 -22.65 -23.11 -27.33
N ALA A 22 -22.31 -23.23 -26.04
CA ALA A 22 -21.24 -24.10 -25.51
C ALA A 22 -20.92 -23.69 -24.06
N SER A 23 -21.38 -24.46 -23.06
CA SER A 23 -20.97 -24.23 -21.67
C SER A 23 -19.54 -24.75 -21.48
N ILE A 24 -18.55 -23.90 -21.76
CA ILE A 24 -17.16 -24.17 -21.38
C ILE A 24 -17.05 -23.99 -19.87
N SER A 25 -17.15 -25.09 -19.15
CA SER A 25 -16.81 -25.17 -17.73
C SER A 25 -15.29 -25.04 -17.58
N MET A 26 -14.82 -23.81 -17.39
CA MET A 26 -13.44 -23.55 -16.98
C MET A 26 -13.32 -23.86 -15.49
N SER A 27 -12.89 -25.07 -15.18
CA SER A 27 -12.38 -25.40 -13.85
C SER A 27 -11.25 -24.42 -13.54
N VAL A 28 -11.47 -23.57 -12.53
CA VAL A 28 -10.47 -22.63 -12.03
C VAL A 28 -9.32 -23.47 -11.49
N SER A 29 -8.35 -23.72 -12.35
CA SER A 29 -7.17 -24.50 -12.09
C SER A 29 -6.48 -23.90 -10.86
N ARG A 30 -6.08 -24.78 -9.93
CA ARG A 30 -5.28 -24.48 -8.73
C ARG A 30 -4.40 -23.26 -8.97
N GLN A 31 -4.60 -22.24 -8.15
CA GLN A 31 -3.77 -21.04 -8.06
C GLN A 31 -2.29 -21.41 -8.23
N LEU A 32 -1.77 -21.22 -9.44
CA LEU A 32 -0.35 -21.28 -9.69
C LEU A 32 0.23 -20.05 -9.00
N LEU A 33 0.83 -20.25 -7.82
CA LEU A 33 1.74 -19.25 -7.28
C LEU A 33 2.74 -18.93 -8.40
N PRO A 34 2.85 -17.68 -8.88
CA PRO A 34 3.83 -17.33 -9.89
C PRO A 34 5.21 -17.61 -9.29
N LYS A 35 5.85 -18.71 -9.72
CA LYS A 35 7.24 -18.97 -9.37
C LYS A 35 8.09 -18.15 -10.32
N TRP A 36 8.85 -17.24 -9.75
CA TRP A 36 9.87 -16.49 -10.47
C TRP A 36 10.87 -17.48 -11.08
N SER A 37 11.16 -17.31 -12.36
CA SER A 37 12.24 -17.99 -13.06
C SER A 37 13.61 -17.59 -12.47
N ALA A 38 14.64 -18.38 -12.77
CA ALA A 38 15.99 -18.07 -12.34
C ALA A 38 16.47 -16.74 -12.93
N GLU A 39 16.07 -16.45 -14.17
CA GLU A 39 16.35 -15.23 -14.91
C GLU A 39 15.66 -14.03 -14.24
N GLU A 40 14.37 -14.13 -13.89
CA GLU A 40 13.65 -13.06 -13.19
C GLU A 40 14.25 -12.78 -11.81
N LEU A 41 14.69 -13.82 -11.08
CA LEU A 41 15.38 -13.65 -9.81
C LEU A 41 16.72 -12.94 -9.98
N ILE A 42 17.50 -13.28 -11.00
CA ILE A 42 18.78 -12.61 -11.29
C ILE A 42 18.53 -11.15 -11.66
N LEU A 43 17.51 -10.86 -12.49
CA LEU A 43 17.16 -9.50 -12.87
C LEU A 43 16.70 -8.65 -11.67
N ALA A 44 15.90 -9.23 -10.77
CA ALA A 44 15.39 -8.51 -9.60
C ALA A 44 16.43 -8.35 -8.49
N THR A 45 17.37 -9.28 -8.34
CA THR A 45 18.36 -9.27 -7.25
C THR A 45 19.76 -8.81 -7.67
N GLY A 46 20.04 -8.75 -8.98
CA GLY A 46 21.32 -8.37 -9.55
C GLY A 46 22.40 -9.45 -9.54
N ALA A 47 22.14 -10.64 -8.96
CA ALA A 47 23.13 -11.71 -8.87
C ALA A 47 22.53 -13.12 -8.83
N LYS A 48 23.24 -14.08 -9.41
CA LYS A 48 22.85 -15.50 -9.37
C LYS A 48 22.95 -16.06 -7.96
N GLY A 49 21.93 -16.80 -7.53
CA GLY A 49 21.89 -17.44 -6.22
C GLY A 49 21.44 -16.52 -5.08
N VAL A 50 21.15 -15.24 -5.35
CA VAL A 50 20.54 -14.35 -4.37
C VAL A 50 19.03 -14.55 -4.37
N THR A 51 18.48 -14.85 -3.20
CA THR A 51 17.03 -15.04 -2.97
C THR A 51 16.48 -14.08 -1.92
N ARG A 52 17.33 -13.24 -1.34
CA ARG A 52 16.99 -12.23 -0.33
C ARG A 52 17.60 -10.89 -0.72
N LEU A 53 16.75 -9.94 -1.08
CA LEU A 53 17.14 -8.54 -1.23
C LEU A 53 17.23 -7.91 0.17
N GLN A 54 18.31 -7.17 0.43
CA GLN A 54 18.52 -6.46 1.70
C GLN A 54 18.90 -5.01 1.40
N HIS A 55 18.46 -4.10 2.26
CA HIS A 55 18.87 -2.70 2.25
C HIS A 55 19.31 -2.27 3.65
N GLN A 56 20.16 -1.26 3.75
CA GLN A 56 20.63 -0.73 5.05
C GLN A 56 19.74 0.39 5.59
N LEU A 57 18.80 0.90 4.80
CA LEU A 57 17.90 1.98 5.19
C LEU A 57 16.96 1.52 6.31
N LYS A 58 16.97 2.20 7.46
CA LYS A 58 16.04 1.94 8.58
C LYS A 58 14.75 2.72 8.39
N LEU A 59 13.95 2.32 7.41
CA LEU A 59 12.73 3.05 7.05
C LEU A 59 11.55 2.65 7.95
N ARG A 60 10.76 3.65 8.35
CA ARG A 60 9.48 3.50 9.04
C ARG A 60 8.40 4.25 8.28
N SER A 61 7.17 3.76 8.37
CA SER A 61 6.03 4.47 7.79
C SER A 61 5.69 5.68 8.64
N ALA A 62 5.54 6.84 8.00
CA ALA A 62 5.13 8.06 8.68
C ALA A 62 3.73 7.95 9.29
N TYR A 63 2.83 7.18 8.66
CA TYR A 63 1.46 7.02 9.12
C TYR A 63 1.34 6.07 10.29
N SER A 64 2.14 4.99 10.32
CA SER A 64 2.24 4.10 11.48
C SER A 64 2.85 4.81 12.70
N GLY A 65 3.75 5.78 12.48
CA GLY A 65 4.41 6.53 13.54
C GLY A 65 3.56 7.61 14.22
N VAL A 66 2.41 7.99 13.64
CA VAL A 66 1.50 9.02 14.20
C VAL A 66 0.19 8.37 14.65
N PRO A 67 -0.29 8.63 15.89
CA PRO A 67 -1.58 8.12 16.34
C PRO A 67 -2.73 8.57 15.42
N GLY A 68 -3.46 7.60 14.89
CA GLY A 68 -4.63 7.84 14.04
C GLY A 68 -5.93 7.33 14.64
N LYS A 69 -7.00 7.37 13.85
CA LYS A 69 -8.35 6.93 14.28
C LYS A 69 -8.66 5.56 13.67
N HIS A 70 -9.19 4.62 14.45
CA HIS A 70 -9.58 3.29 13.96
C HIS A 70 -10.58 3.28 12.78
N ARG A 71 -11.31 4.38 12.56
CA ARG A 71 -12.23 4.54 11.41
C ARG A 71 -11.54 4.82 10.07
N THR A 72 -10.27 5.23 10.11
CA THR A 72 -9.46 5.58 8.94
C THR A 72 -8.15 4.80 8.89
N ARG A 73 -7.79 4.09 9.97
CA ARG A 73 -6.56 3.31 10.13
C ARG A 73 -6.79 1.83 10.33
N ASP A 74 -5.85 1.02 9.85
CA ASP A 74 -5.75 -0.39 10.18
C ASP A 74 -5.00 -0.65 11.51
N ASP A 75 -4.79 -1.92 11.85
CA ASP A 75 -4.17 -2.33 13.11
C ASP A 75 -2.67 -1.97 13.21
N ILE A 76 -2.02 -1.63 12.10
CA ILE A 76 -0.62 -1.19 12.07
C ILE A 76 -0.48 0.32 11.90
N GLY A 77 -1.59 1.06 11.89
CA GLY A 77 -1.64 2.52 11.79
C GLY A 77 -1.62 3.07 10.36
N GLU A 78 -1.65 2.22 9.34
CA GLU A 78 -1.75 2.68 7.95
C GLU A 78 -3.17 3.15 7.63
N PRO A 79 -3.37 4.04 6.64
CA PRO A 79 -4.70 4.30 6.09
C PRO A 79 -5.41 3.00 5.70
N LEU A 80 -6.73 2.95 5.82
CA LEU A 80 -7.53 1.83 5.29
C LEU A 80 -7.58 1.81 3.76
N ALA A 81 -7.45 2.99 3.14
CA ALA A 81 -7.33 3.15 1.69
C ALA A 81 -6.59 4.43 1.34
N THR A 82 -5.69 4.33 0.37
CA THR A 82 -5.08 5.46 -0.36
C THR A 82 -5.48 5.45 -1.84
N SER A 83 -6.00 4.33 -2.35
CA SER A 83 -6.59 4.23 -3.69
C SER A 83 -7.97 3.58 -3.61
N TYR A 84 -8.91 4.09 -4.42
CA TYR A 84 -10.27 3.56 -4.48
C TYR A 84 -10.93 3.72 -5.86
N HIS A 85 -11.15 2.60 -6.55
CA HIS A 85 -11.91 2.55 -7.80
C HIS A 85 -12.76 1.28 -7.89
N SER A 86 -13.40 1.04 -9.03
CA SER A 86 -14.39 -0.05 -9.21
C SER A 86 -13.85 -1.48 -8.99
N LYS A 87 -12.53 -1.67 -9.02
CA LYS A 87 -11.88 -2.99 -8.88
C LYS A 87 -10.98 -3.09 -7.66
N PHE A 88 -10.70 -1.98 -6.96
CA PHE A 88 -9.71 -1.97 -5.90
C PHE A 88 -10.05 -0.91 -4.84
N MET A 89 -9.80 -1.27 -3.58
CA MET A 89 -9.78 -0.34 -2.46
C MET A 89 -8.71 -0.81 -1.49
N GLY A 90 -7.74 0.05 -1.21
CA GLY A 90 -6.67 -0.31 -0.28
C GLY A 90 -5.53 0.68 -0.29
N THR A 91 -4.51 0.35 0.49
CA THR A 91 -3.35 1.22 0.72
C THR A 91 -2.17 0.76 -0.12
N VAL A 92 -1.77 1.63 -1.03
CA VAL A 92 -0.68 1.41 -2.00
C VAL A 92 0.30 2.59 -2.05
N ASP A 93 -0.03 3.68 -1.37
CA ASP A 93 0.79 4.89 -1.30
C ASP A 93 1.36 5.02 0.11
N TYR A 94 2.66 5.31 0.22
CA TYR A 94 3.38 5.35 1.49
C TYR A 94 4.35 6.52 1.54
N ILE A 95 4.48 7.13 2.72
CA ILE A 95 5.58 8.04 3.04
C ILE A 95 6.50 7.32 4.03
N TRP A 96 7.71 7.01 3.58
CA TRP A 96 8.75 6.39 4.40
C TRP A 96 9.71 7.47 4.91
N HIS A 97 10.16 7.33 6.16
CA HIS A 97 11.13 8.23 6.76
C HIS A 97 12.21 7.43 7.50
N SER A 98 13.39 8.03 7.62
CA SER A 98 14.51 7.54 8.43
C SER A 98 14.41 8.07 9.87
N GLU A 99 15.35 7.70 10.73
CA GLU A 99 15.30 8.03 12.17
C GLU A 99 15.51 9.52 12.46
N GLU A 100 16.15 10.23 11.53
CA GLU A 100 16.46 11.66 11.63
C GLU A 100 15.25 12.56 11.32
N LEU A 101 14.17 11.98 10.78
CA LEU A 101 12.93 12.67 10.47
C LEU A 101 11.81 12.12 11.36
N ILE A 102 11.21 12.97 12.16
CA ILE A 102 10.15 12.62 13.12
C ILE A 102 8.80 13.08 12.55
N PRO A 103 7.86 12.16 12.26
CA PRO A 103 6.48 12.49 11.92
C PRO A 103 5.79 13.21 13.08
N ILE A 104 5.34 14.44 12.84
CA ILE A 104 4.63 15.25 13.84
C ILE A 104 3.12 15.06 13.71
N ARG A 105 2.63 15.13 12.47
CA ARG A 105 1.21 14.90 12.14
C ARG A 105 1.06 14.47 10.69
N VAL A 106 -0.07 13.85 10.41
CA VAL A 106 -0.43 13.37 9.09
C VAL A 106 -1.83 13.81 8.73
N LEU A 107 -2.09 13.97 7.42
CA LEU A 107 -3.45 14.16 6.92
C LEU A 107 -4.17 12.80 6.91
N GLU A 108 -5.26 12.69 7.67
CA GLU A 108 -6.13 11.52 7.67
C GLU A 108 -6.82 11.33 6.31
N THR A 109 -6.95 10.08 5.87
CA THR A 109 -7.75 9.74 4.69
C THR A 109 -9.25 9.71 4.99
N LEU A 110 -10.07 9.57 3.96
CA LEU A 110 -11.52 9.47 4.14
C LEU A 110 -11.90 8.10 4.73
N PRO A 111 -12.84 8.05 5.70
CA PRO A 111 -13.39 6.80 6.17
C PRO A 111 -13.96 5.93 5.04
N VAL A 112 -13.85 4.62 5.16
CA VAL A 112 -14.29 3.66 4.13
C VAL A 112 -15.78 3.81 3.79
N ASP A 113 -16.63 4.10 4.77
CA ASP A 113 -18.06 4.30 4.53
C ASP A 113 -18.36 5.58 3.74
N VAL A 114 -17.52 6.61 3.87
CA VAL A 114 -17.60 7.85 3.07
C VAL A 114 -17.10 7.58 1.65
N LEU A 115 -15.97 6.89 1.50
CA LEU A 115 -15.44 6.50 0.19
C LEU A 115 -16.47 5.68 -0.59
N ARG A 116 -17.07 4.66 0.02
CA ARG A 116 -18.06 3.82 -0.68
C ARG A 116 -19.28 4.61 -1.20
N ARG A 117 -19.63 5.74 -0.59
CA ARG A 117 -20.71 6.61 -1.08
C ARG A 117 -20.35 7.35 -2.37
N THR A 118 -19.06 7.52 -2.68
CA THR A 118 -18.62 8.13 -3.94
C THR A 118 -18.78 7.21 -5.15
N ARG A 119 -18.97 5.89 -4.92
CA ARG A 119 -19.04 4.83 -5.94
C ARG A 119 -17.75 4.62 -6.74
N GLY A 120 -16.63 5.08 -6.20
CA GLY A 120 -15.31 5.00 -6.82
C GLY A 120 -14.78 6.39 -7.15
N LEU A 121 -13.48 6.42 -7.40
CA LEU A 121 -12.74 7.57 -7.87
C LEU A 121 -12.05 7.21 -9.21
N PRO A 122 -11.68 8.20 -10.06
CA PRO A 122 -12.07 9.61 -9.97
C PRO A 122 -13.59 9.81 -10.16
N ASN A 123 -14.10 10.98 -9.82
CA ASN A 123 -15.47 11.42 -10.09
C ASN A 123 -15.54 12.95 -10.28
N GLU A 124 -16.73 13.50 -10.47
CA GLU A 124 -16.94 14.94 -10.71
C GLU A 124 -16.28 15.88 -9.66
N LYS A 125 -16.11 15.41 -8.42
CA LYS A 125 -15.49 16.18 -7.32
C LYS A 125 -14.00 15.88 -7.13
N TRP A 126 -13.51 14.74 -7.64
CA TRP A 126 -12.19 14.21 -7.36
C TRP A 126 -11.51 13.74 -8.64
N GLY A 127 -10.47 14.45 -9.07
CA GLY A 127 -9.79 14.18 -10.34
C GLY A 127 -8.82 12.99 -10.34
N SER A 128 -8.60 12.33 -9.20
CA SER A 128 -7.73 11.16 -9.07
C SER A 128 -8.46 10.03 -8.34
N ASP A 129 -8.08 8.79 -8.64
CA ASP A 129 -8.46 7.60 -7.88
C ASP A 129 -7.65 7.36 -6.61
N HIS A 130 -6.57 8.12 -6.43
CA HIS A 130 -5.77 8.14 -5.22
C HIS A 130 -6.13 9.33 -4.31
N LEU A 131 -6.11 9.08 -3.01
CA LEU A 131 -6.21 10.09 -1.97
C LEU A 131 -4.82 10.64 -1.66
N ALA A 132 -4.70 11.95 -1.62
CA ALA A 132 -3.45 12.60 -1.21
C ALA A 132 -3.08 12.17 0.21
N ILE A 133 -1.84 11.71 0.37
CA ILE A 133 -1.22 11.46 1.66
C ILE A 133 -0.20 12.56 1.96
N VAL A 134 -0.18 13.04 3.21
CA VAL A 134 0.62 14.20 3.63
C VAL A 134 1.12 13.98 5.05
N CYS A 135 2.39 14.31 5.29
CA CYS A 135 3.02 14.26 6.59
C CYS A 135 3.78 15.56 6.86
N GLU A 136 3.64 16.10 8.08
CA GLU A 136 4.57 17.10 8.61
C GLU A 136 5.70 16.39 9.35
N LEU A 137 6.93 16.73 9.00
CA LEU A 137 8.14 16.13 9.57
C LEU A 137 8.98 17.19 10.29
N ALA A 138 9.60 16.81 11.40
CA ALA A 138 10.63 17.58 12.07
C ALA A 138 11.97 16.84 12.01
N PHE A 139 13.08 17.57 12.10
CA PHE A 139 14.40 16.96 12.27
C PHE A 139 14.60 16.52 13.73
N ALA A 140 15.11 15.31 13.92
CA ALA A 140 15.56 14.86 15.24
C ALA A 140 16.72 15.76 15.71
N LYS A 141 16.70 16.12 17.00
CA LYS A 141 17.84 16.80 17.63
C LYS A 141 19.00 15.80 17.66
N ARG A 142 20.16 16.19 17.13
CA ARG A 142 21.40 15.45 17.40
C ARG A 142 21.82 15.79 18.81
N ASP A 143 21.98 14.78 19.65
CA ASP A 143 22.67 14.97 20.92
C ASP A 143 24.16 15.16 20.63
N GLU A 144 24.67 16.37 20.82
CA GLU A 144 26.11 16.64 20.81
C GLU A 144 26.75 16.13 22.11
N SER A 145 26.72 14.82 22.32
CA SER A 145 27.36 14.20 23.48
C SER A 145 27.97 12.85 23.12
N SER A 146 29.09 12.89 22.41
CA SER A 146 30.27 12.05 22.67
C SER A 146 31.40 12.31 21.65
N ASP A 147 31.82 13.56 21.51
CA ASP A 147 33.22 13.85 21.13
C ASP A 147 33.97 14.22 22.42
N SER A 148 33.95 13.33 23.41
CA SER A 148 34.97 13.37 24.46
C SER A 148 36.24 12.79 23.85
N CYS A 149 37.16 13.70 23.53
CA CYS A 149 38.50 13.40 23.06
C CYS A 149 39.20 12.42 24.01
N ASP A 150 39.34 11.17 23.59
CA ASP A 150 40.44 10.33 24.05
C ASP A 150 41.58 10.49 23.03
N LEU A 151 42.57 11.29 23.39
CA LEU A 151 43.88 11.38 22.76
C LEU A 151 44.95 11.35 23.87
N PRO A 152 46.14 10.87 23.52
CA PRO A 152 46.60 9.48 23.58
C PRO A 152 47.12 9.04 24.97
#